data_AF-A0A0M6WS69-F1
#
_entry.id   AF-A0A0M6WS69-F1
#
_cell.length_a   1.000
_cell.length_b   1.000
_cell.length_c   1.000
_cell.angle_alpha   90.00
_cell.angle_beta   90.00
_cell.angle_gamma   90.00
#
_symmetry.space_group_name_H-M   'P 1'
#
loop_
_entity.id
_entity.type
_entity.pdbx_description
1 polymer ?
#
loop_
_entity_poly.entity_id
_entity_poly.type
_entity_poly.pdbx_seq_one_letter_code
_entity_poly.pdbx_strand_id
1 'polypeptide(L)'
;MIMKQFLRKTMKNVAAYVELFLSAVLVFVIVVLIIKLIGQCFLDIWHDKIKLEYYMEYIMSLAIGVEFVKMLCTHKPGTIIEVLLFATARQMIVEHLNVYETLVGIGAIAALFAVRKFLFCSFDETDHMICRGSQTVARANFISGTNIPEEKTKLLRDVISEKLQDEGKNVSIGACVYYQDCALRVDNVKQGVVTRVEVIKNL
;
A
#
# COMPACT_ATOMS: atom_id res chain seq x y z
N MET A 1 2.62 32.41 -3.54
CA MET A 1 1.96 31.15 -3.98
C MET A 1 2.68 30.45 -5.13
N ILE A 2 3.31 31.17 -6.06
CA ILE A 2 3.99 30.62 -7.26
C ILE A 2 5.21 29.73 -6.91
N MET A 3 6.00 30.09 -5.89
CA MET A 3 7.18 29.30 -5.45
C MET A 3 6.83 27.87 -4.98
N LYS A 4 5.67 27.68 -4.32
CA LYS A 4 5.23 26.36 -3.82
C LYS A 4 4.78 25.44 -4.95
N GLN A 5 4.26 25.99 -6.05
CA GLN A 5 3.84 25.21 -7.21
C GLN A 5 5.04 24.79 -8.05
N PHE A 6 6.07 25.65 -8.15
CA PHE A 6 7.33 25.30 -8.81
C PHE A 6 8.06 24.18 -8.05
N LEU A 7 8.26 24.32 -6.73
CA LEU A 7 8.86 23.28 -5.88
C LEU A 7 8.13 21.94 -5.96
N ARG A 8 6.79 21.93 -5.96
CA ARG A 8 6.01 20.70 -6.13
C ARG A 8 6.19 20.07 -7.51
N LYS A 9 6.35 20.88 -8.56
CA LYS A 9 6.56 20.39 -9.94
C LYS A 9 7.98 19.84 -10.09
N THR A 10 8.98 20.49 -9.52
CA THR A 10 10.37 20.00 -9.48
C THR A 10 10.50 18.73 -8.64
N MET A 11 9.88 18.69 -7.46
CA MET A 11 9.86 17.48 -6.61
C MET A 11 9.22 16.29 -7.31
N LYS A 12 8.11 16.49 -8.03
CA LYS A 12 7.46 15.41 -8.78
C LYS A 12 8.32 14.88 -9.93
N ASN A 13 9.01 15.75 -10.66
CA ASN A 13 9.91 15.32 -11.73
C ASN A 13 11.16 14.63 -11.19
N VAL A 14 11.72 15.11 -10.06
CA VAL A 14 12.84 14.44 -9.39
C VAL A 14 12.41 13.09 -8.82
N ALA A 15 11.24 13.00 -8.20
CA ALA A 15 10.69 11.73 -7.72
C ALA A 15 10.50 10.72 -8.87
N ALA A 16 9.95 11.16 -10.00
CA ALA A 16 9.78 10.30 -11.18
C ALA A 16 11.14 9.84 -11.76
N TYR A 17 12.16 10.70 -11.73
CA TYR A 17 13.51 10.33 -12.18
C TYR A 17 14.17 9.30 -11.24
N VAL A 18 14.00 9.48 -9.93
CA VAL A 18 14.46 8.53 -8.91
C VAL A 18 13.72 7.20 -9.02
N GLU A 19 12.40 7.22 -9.25
CA GLU A 19 11.58 6.02 -9.45
C GLU A 19 12.01 5.24 -10.70
N LEU A 20 12.24 5.94 -11.83
CA LEU A 20 12.77 5.34 -13.05
C LEU A 20 14.15 4.71 -12.81
N PHE A 21 15.06 5.44 -12.15
CA PHE A 21 16.40 4.95 -11.85
C PHE A 21 16.36 3.71 -10.93
N LEU A 22 15.55 3.76 -9.88
CA LEU A 22 15.32 2.62 -8.99
C LEU A 22 14.77 1.42 -9.78
N SER A 23 13.77 1.62 -10.63
CA SER A 23 13.20 0.56 -11.48
C SER A 23 14.26 -0.09 -12.39
N ALA A 24 15.18 0.70 -12.96
CA ALA A 24 16.25 0.19 -13.81
C ALA A 24 17.28 -0.64 -13.01
N VAL A 25 17.66 -0.17 -11.83
CA VAL A 25 18.56 -0.89 -10.92
C VAL A 25 17.94 -2.21 -10.45
N LEU A 26 16.64 -2.24 -10.15
CA LEU A 26 15.94 -3.47 -9.79
C LEU A 26 16.04 -4.52 -10.89
N VAL A 27 15.69 -4.14 -12.13
CA VAL A 27 15.70 -5.05 -13.27
C VAL A 27 17.12 -5.59 -13.47
N PHE A 28 18.13 -4.73 -13.34
CA PHE A 28 19.52 -5.16 -13.40
C PHE A 28 19.87 -6.17 -12.29
N VAL A 29 19.49 -5.92 -11.03
CA VAL A 29 19.73 -6.86 -9.92
C VAL A 29 19.02 -8.19 -10.15
N ILE A 30 17.76 -8.18 -10.61
CA ILE A 30 17.00 -9.41 -10.92
C ILE A 30 17.71 -10.22 -12.01
N VAL A 31 18.18 -9.57 -13.08
CA VAL A 31 18.91 -10.22 -14.17
C VAL A 31 20.21 -10.85 -13.67
N VAL A 32 20.99 -10.13 -12.85
CA VAL A 32 22.25 -10.65 -12.28
C VAL A 32 21.99 -11.87 -11.38
N LEU A 33 20.92 -11.83 -10.57
CA LEU A 33 20.53 -12.94 -9.70
C LEU A 33 20.15 -14.19 -10.51
N ILE A 34 19.39 -14.03 -11.59
CA ILE A 34 19.01 -15.14 -12.50
C ILE A 34 20.26 -15.74 -13.16
N ILE A 35 21.17 -14.91 -13.66
CA ILE A 35 22.43 -15.38 -14.27
C ILE A 35 23.25 -16.18 -13.27
N LYS A 36 23.38 -15.70 -12.02
CA LYS A 36 24.10 -16.43 -10.97
C LYS A 36 23.47 -17.78 -10.65
N LEU A 37 22.14 -17.85 -10.59
CA LEU A 37 21.41 -19.11 -10.34
C LEU A 37 21.70 -20.13 -11.45
N ILE A 38 21.58 -19.73 -12.71
CA ILE A 38 21.82 -20.61 -13.86
C ILE A 38 23.29 -21.07 -13.89
N GLY A 39 24.23 -20.16 -13.63
CA GLY A 39 25.66 -20.48 -13.60
C GLY A 39 26.03 -21.52 -12.53
N GLN A 40 25.45 -21.41 -11.34
CA GLN A 40 25.67 -22.40 -10.27
C GLN A 40 25.04 -23.76 -10.60
N CYS A 41 23.80 -23.79 -11.08
CA CYS A 41 23.16 -25.04 -11.52
C CYS A 41 24.00 -25.76 -12.60
N PHE A 42 24.58 -25.02 -13.54
CA PHE A 42 25.40 -25.60 -14.62
C PHE A 42 26.74 -26.14 -14.12
N LEU A 43 27.43 -25.43 -13.20
CA LEU A 43 28.71 -25.86 -12.62
C LEU A 43 28.56 -27.09 -11.73
N ASP A 44 27.49 -27.18 -10.94
CA ASP A 44 27.30 -28.29 -10.02
C ASP A 44 26.81 -29.58 -10.71
N ILE A 45 26.04 -29.49 -11.82
CA ILE A 45 25.75 -30.64 -12.69
C ILE A 45 27.05 -31.24 -13.24
N TRP A 46 28.06 -30.41 -13.52
CA TRP A 46 29.36 -30.85 -14.03
C TRP A 46 30.22 -31.52 -12.94
N HIS A 47 30.00 -31.20 -11.66
CA HIS A 47 30.81 -31.70 -10.53
C HIS A 47 30.19 -32.86 -9.74
N ASP A 48 29.04 -33.38 -10.19
CA ASP A 48 28.37 -34.60 -9.68
C ASP A 48 28.21 -34.64 -8.14
N LYS A 49 27.97 -33.48 -7.53
CA LYS A 49 27.68 -33.34 -6.09
C LYS A 49 26.34 -32.64 -5.89
N ILE A 50 25.25 -33.39 -6.04
CA ILE A 50 23.91 -32.87 -5.77
C ILE A 50 23.62 -32.98 -4.27
N LYS A 51 23.92 -31.90 -3.51
CA LYS A 51 23.42 -31.74 -2.14
C LYS A 51 22.16 -30.89 -2.14
N LEU A 52 21.01 -31.56 -2.09
CA LEU A 52 19.67 -30.95 -2.23
C LEU A 52 19.41 -29.83 -1.20
N GLU A 53 19.93 -29.94 0.03
CA GLU A 53 19.84 -28.89 1.06
C GLU A 53 20.46 -27.57 0.61
N TYR A 54 21.64 -27.61 -0.01
CA TYR A 54 22.35 -26.39 -0.45
C TYR A 54 21.58 -25.66 -1.55
N TYR A 55 20.93 -26.42 -2.44
CA TYR A 55 20.08 -25.85 -3.48
C TYR A 55 18.81 -25.22 -2.93
N MET A 56 18.14 -25.89 -1.98
CA MET A 56 16.93 -25.36 -1.34
C MET A 56 17.26 -24.07 -0.57
N GLU A 57 18.37 -24.06 0.16
CA GLU A 57 18.87 -22.86 0.80
C GLU A 57 19.11 -21.73 -0.20
N TYR A 58 19.81 -22.01 -1.30
CA TYR A 58 20.14 -20.99 -2.30
C TYR A 58 18.90 -20.44 -3.02
N ILE A 59 17.97 -21.31 -3.44
CA ILE A 59 16.73 -20.92 -4.13
C ILE A 59 15.83 -20.09 -3.21
N MET A 60 15.67 -20.47 -1.94
CA MET A 60 14.87 -19.66 -0.99
C MET A 60 15.53 -18.32 -0.67
N SER A 61 16.86 -18.29 -0.54
CA SER A 61 17.61 -17.04 -0.34
C SER A 61 17.43 -16.09 -1.52
N LEU A 62 17.48 -16.64 -2.74
CA LEU A 62 17.27 -15.90 -3.98
C LEU A 62 15.82 -15.38 -4.08
N ALA A 63 14.84 -16.21 -3.74
CA ALA A 63 13.42 -15.83 -3.72
C ALA A 63 13.15 -14.64 -2.77
N ILE A 64 13.73 -14.65 -1.56
CA ILE A 64 13.64 -13.52 -0.63
C ILE A 64 14.34 -12.29 -1.22
N GLY A 65 15.52 -12.47 -1.83
CA GLY A 65 16.25 -11.37 -2.46
C GLY A 65 15.41 -10.66 -3.53
N VAL A 66 14.70 -11.43 -4.37
CA VAL A 66 13.80 -10.89 -5.40
C VAL A 66 12.60 -10.16 -4.79
N GLU A 67 11.97 -10.71 -3.74
CA GLU A 67 10.84 -10.04 -3.07
C GLU A 67 11.27 -8.78 -2.30
N PHE A 68 12.44 -8.79 -1.66
CA PHE A 68 13.01 -7.60 -1.02
C PHE A 68 13.28 -6.48 -2.03
N VAL A 69 13.81 -6.84 -3.20
CA VAL A 69 13.98 -5.96 -4.35
C VAL A 69 12.63 -5.38 -4.79
N LYS A 70 11.59 -6.20 -4.97
CA LYS A 70 10.23 -5.73 -5.29
C LYS A 70 9.65 -4.77 -4.22
N MET A 71 9.89 -5.08 -2.95
CA MET A 71 9.46 -4.27 -1.81
C MET A 71 10.07 -2.87 -1.81
N LEU A 72 11.39 -2.78 -2.03
CA LEU A 72 12.10 -1.51 -2.02
C LEU A 72 11.56 -0.50 -3.03
N CYS A 73 10.90 -0.96 -4.09
CA CYS A 73 10.39 -0.08 -5.14
C CYS A 73 8.89 0.13 -5.13
N THR A 74 8.12 -0.80 -4.55
CA THR A 74 6.68 -0.60 -4.45
C THR A 74 6.33 0.35 -3.29
N HIS A 75 7.22 0.56 -2.32
CA HIS A 75 7.06 1.45 -1.15
C HIS A 75 5.70 1.31 -0.42
N LYS A 76 5.02 0.17 -0.58
CA LYS A 76 3.80 -0.14 0.14
C LYS A 76 4.19 -0.79 1.46
N PRO A 77 3.69 -0.30 2.60
CA PRO A 77 4.04 -0.88 3.89
C PRO A 77 3.53 -2.33 4.03
N GLY A 78 2.49 -2.71 3.27
CA GLY A 78 2.03 -4.10 3.17
C GLY A 78 3.08 -5.07 2.60
N THR A 79 3.94 -4.62 1.67
CA THR A 79 4.98 -5.45 1.06
C THR A 79 6.11 -5.78 2.05
N ILE A 80 6.28 -4.97 3.10
CA ILE A 80 7.29 -5.22 4.15
C ILE A 80 6.96 -6.45 4.97
N ILE A 81 5.68 -6.63 5.32
CA ILE A 81 5.23 -7.79 6.07
C ILE A 81 5.40 -9.07 5.26
N GLU A 82 5.09 -9.02 3.96
CA GLU A 82 5.24 -10.18 3.07
C GLU A 82 6.69 -10.66 2.99
N VAL A 83 7.66 -9.74 2.83
CA VAL A 83 9.08 -10.09 2.80
C VAL A 83 9.56 -10.63 4.14
N LEU A 84 9.17 -10.01 5.27
CA LEU A 84 9.51 -10.50 6.60
C LEU A 84 8.96 -11.90 6.86
N LEU A 85 7.75 -12.19 6.36
CA LEU A 85 7.14 -13.50 6.47
C LEU A 85 7.91 -14.57 5.69
N PHE A 86 8.31 -14.27 4.45
CA PHE A 86 9.16 -15.18 3.65
C PHE A 86 10.55 -15.38 4.26
N ALA A 87 11.16 -14.33 4.81
CA ALA A 87 12.45 -14.41 5.48
C ALA A 87 12.40 -15.31 6.72
N THR A 88 11.38 -15.12 7.56
CA THR A 88 11.17 -15.93 8.77
C THR A 88 10.86 -17.39 8.41
N ALA A 89 10.03 -17.62 7.39
CA ALA A 89 9.70 -18.96 6.91
C ALA A 89 10.92 -19.71 6.35
N ARG A 90 11.79 -19.05 5.55
CA ARG A 90 13.05 -19.66 5.10
C ARG A 90 13.92 -20.03 6.29
N GLN A 91 14.10 -19.11 7.24
CA GLN A 91 14.99 -19.35 8.37
C GLN A 91 14.59 -20.63 9.11
N MET A 92 13.29 -20.87 9.28
CA MET A 92 12.75 -22.09 9.87
C MET A 92 12.98 -23.38 9.06
N ILE A 93 13.13 -23.29 7.74
CA ILE A 93 13.29 -24.46 6.85
C ILE A 93 14.77 -24.81 6.64
N VAL A 94 15.63 -23.79 6.57
CA VAL A 94 17.05 -23.95 6.25
C VAL A 94 17.89 -24.24 7.50
N GLU A 95 17.57 -23.62 8.63
CA GLU A 95 18.26 -23.89 9.88
C GLU A 95 17.56 -25.04 10.62
N HIS A 96 18.32 -26.06 11.04
CA HIS A 96 17.84 -27.06 12.01
C HIS A 96 17.69 -26.41 13.39
N LEU A 97 16.70 -25.52 13.50
CA LEU A 97 16.38 -24.79 14.72
C LEU A 97 15.83 -25.76 15.77
N ASN A 98 16.10 -25.43 17.02
CA ASN A 98 15.59 -26.19 18.14
C ASN A 98 14.06 -26.00 18.24
N VAL A 99 13.34 -26.97 18.81
CA VAL A 99 11.85 -26.96 18.84
C VAL A 99 11.29 -25.65 19.41
N TYR A 100 11.99 -25.04 20.38
CA TYR A 100 11.64 -23.75 20.97
C TYR A 100 11.76 -22.57 19.99
N GLU A 101 12.83 -22.53 19.20
CA GLU A 101 13.05 -21.46 18.23
C GLU A 101 12.05 -21.56 17.07
N THR A 102 11.71 -22.77 16.64
CA THR A 102 10.61 -23.00 15.68
C THR A 102 9.29 -22.50 16.24
N LEU A 103 8.99 -22.75 17.53
CA LEU A 103 7.75 -22.29 18.17
C LEU A 103 7.66 -20.76 18.22
N VAL A 104 8.77 -20.09 18.55
CA VAL A 104 8.88 -18.62 18.53
C VAL A 104 8.72 -18.09 17.11
N GLY A 105 9.31 -18.75 16.11
CA GLY A 105 9.15 -18.41 14.70
C GLY A 105 7.69 -18.48 14.22
N ILE A 106 6.96 -19.53 14.58
CA ILE A 106 5.51 -19.64 14.29
C ILE A 106 4.74 -18.51 14.98
N GLY A 107 5.06 -18.21 16.25
CA GLY A 107 4.47 -17.09 16.98
C GLY A 107 4.70 -15.73 16.31
N ALA A 108 5.92 -15.50 15.80
CA ALA A 108 6.26 -14.30 15.06
C ALA A 108 5.46 -14.18 13.75
N ILE A 109 5.31 -15.27 12.99
CA ILE A 109 4.48 -15.29 11.77
C ILE A 109 3.00 -14.99 12.10
N ALA A 110 2.47 -15.59 13.16
CA ALA A 110 1.10 -15.31 13.61
C ALA A 110 0.91 -13.84 14.01
N ALA A 111 1.88 -13.25 14.71
CA ALA A 111 1.87 -11.84 15.06
C ALA A 111 1.95 -10.94 13.80
N LEU A 112 2.79 -11.28 12.82
CA LEU A 112 2.89 -10.56 11.55
C LEU A 112 1.55 -10.57 10.79
N PHE A 113 0.83 -11.69 10.77
CA PHE A 113 -0.52 -11.76 10.21
C PHE A 113 -1.54 -10.95 10.99
N ALA A 114 -1.46 -10.94 12.32
CA ALA A 114 -2.33 -10.13 13.16
C ALA A 114 -2.10 -8.63 12.91
N VAL A 115 -0.83 -8.20 12.82
CA VAL A 115 -0.48 -6.82 12.45
C VAL A 115 -0.98 -6.48 11.05
N ARG A 116 -0.83 -7.38 10.07
CA ARG A 116 -1.41 -7.18 8.73
C ARG A 116 -2.91 -6.95 8.79
N LYS A 117 -3.64 -7.79 9.53
CA LYS A 117 -5.10 -7.72 9.60
C LYS A 117 -5.62 -6.52 10.40
N PHE A 118 -4.98 -6.16 11.50
CA PHE A 118 -5.51 -5.13 12.42
C PHE A 118 -4.89 -3.75 12.23
N LEU A 119 -3.63 -3.65 11.79
CA LEU A 119 -2.95 -2.36 11.62
C LEU A 119 -3.11 -1.81 10.20
N PHE A 120 -3.21 -2.65 9.17
CA PHE A 120 -3.26 -2.21 7.77
C PHE A 120 -4.66 -2.15 7.15
N CYS A 121 -5.63 -2.96 7.60
CA CYS A 121 -7.03 -2.80 7.16
C CYS A 121 -7.58 -1.40 7.47
N SER A 122 -7.10 -0.72 8.52
CA SER A 122 -7.51 0.67 8.80
C SER A 122 -6.88 1.72 7.88
N PHE A 123 -5.85 1.39 7.10
CA PHE A 123 -5.17 2.32 6.19
C PHE A 123 -5.39 2.00 4.70
N ASP A 124 -5.85 0.79 4.36
CA ASP A 124 -5.85 0.29 2.97
C ASP A 124 -7.24 0.07 2.35
N GLU A 125 -8.33 -0.06 3.14
CA GLU A 125 -9.62 -0.50 2.61
C GLU A 125 -10.61 0.58 2.18
N THR A 126 -10.22 1.84 2.21
CA THR A 126 -11.09 2.89 1.72
C THR A 126 -10.34 3.72 0.71
N ASP A 127 -10.69 3.57 -0.56
CA ASP A 127 -10.22 4.44 -1.64
C ASP A 127 -10.73 5.84 -1.34
N HIS A 128 -9.92 6.57 -0.58
CA HIS A 128 -10.24 7.90 -0.06
C HIS A 128 -9.91 8.93 -1.12
N MET A 129 -10.93 9.43 -1.78
CA MET A 129 -10.76 10.49 -2.76
C MET A 129 -11.10 11.84 -2.16
N ILE A 130 -10.11 12.73 -2.07
CA ILE A 130 -10.33 14.10 -1.58
C ILE A 130 -10.90 14.97 -2.71
N CYS A 131 -12.18 15.27 -2.62
CA CYS A 131 -12.88 16.22 -3.48
C CYS A 131 -12.84 17.64 -2.90
N ARG A 132 -12.93 18.65 -3.78
CA ARG A 132 -13.22 20.01 -3.33
C ARG A 132 -14.70 20.12 -3.02
N GLY A 133 -15.06 20.75 -1.90
CA GLY A 133 -16.46 21.01 -1.54
C GLY A 133 -17.22 21.86 -2.57
N SER A 134 -16.50 22.56 -3.47
CA SER A 134 -17.06 23.30 -4.61
C SER A 134 -17.36 22.47 -5.85
N GLN A 135 -17.11 21.15 -5.82
CA GLN A 135 -17.45 20.26 -6.93
C GLN A 135 -18.90 19.78 -6.77
N THR A 136 -19.54 19.53 -7.90
CA THR A 136 -20.89 18.94 -7.94
C THR A 136 -20.84 17.45 -7.61
N VAL A 137 -21.95 16.91 -7.10
CA VAL A 137 -22.11 15.47 -6.86
C VAL A 137 -21.85 14.65 -8.12
N ALA A 138 -22.30 15.11 -9.30
CA ALA A 138 -22.03 14.43 -10.56
C ALA A 138 -20.54 14.28 -10.87
N ARG A 139 -19.77 15.34 -10.61
CA ARG A 139 -18.33 15.33 -10.85
C ARG A 139 -17.60 14.49 -9.80
N ALA A 140 -18.08 14.49 -8.57
CA ALA A 140 -17.57 13.62 -7.52
C ALA A 140 -17.76 12.15 -7.92
N ASN A 141 -19.01 11.75 -8.18
CA ASN A 141 -19.38 10.39 -8.60
C ASN A 141 -18.58 9.89 -9.81
N PHE A 142 -18.33 10.76 -10.79
CA PHE A 142 -17.52 10.42 -11.96
C PHE A 142 -16.05 10.14 -11.63
N ILE A 143 -15.45 10.94 -10.74
CA ILE A 143 -14.02 10.81 -10.43
C ILE A 143 -13.78 9.68 -9.41
N SER A 144 -14.69 9.48 -8.44
CA SER A 144 -14.57 8.42 -7.41
C SER A 144 -15.17 7.08 -7.83
N GLY A 145 -15.91 7.03 -8.93
CA GLY A 145 -16.64 5.82 -9.31
C GLY A 145 -17.61 5.35 -8.21
N THR A 146 -18.24 6.31 -7.52
CA THR A 146 -19.23 6.09 -6.46
C THR A 146 -20.60 6.60 -6.91
N ASN A 147 -21.67 6.11 -6.29
CA ASN A 147 -23.03 6.58 -6.54
C ASN A 147 -23.62 7.27 -5.31
N ILE A 148 -23.29 8.54 -5.10
CA ILE A 148 -23.93 9.34 -4.05
C ILE A 148 -25.39 9.58 -4.48
N PRO A 149 -26.40 9.14 -3.71
CA PRO A 149 -27.83 9.20 -4.07
C PRO A 149 -28.43 10.58 -3.81
N GLU A 150 -27.73 11.64 -4.21
CA GLU A 150 -28.12 13.04 -4.02
C GLU A 150 -28.18 13.76 -5.37
N GLU A 151 -28.78 14.95 -5.37
CA GLU A 151 -29.01 15.70 -6.60
C GLU A 151 -27.68 16.05 -7.31
N LYS A 152 -27.57 15.65 -8.59
CA LYS A 152 -26.32 15.70 -9.38
C LYS A 152 -25.71 17.10 -9.52
N THR A 153 -26.54 18.15 -9.42
CA THR A 153 -26.17 19.56 -9.55
C THR A 153 -25.73 20.20 -8.23
N LYS A 154 -26.09 19.62 -7.08
CA LYS A 154 -25.71 20.15 -5.77
C LYS A 154 -24.21 20.04 -5.54
N LEU A 155 -23.66 20.97 -4.76
CA LEU A 155 -22.26 20.93 -4.36
C LEU A 155 -22.07 19.96 -3.20
N LEU A 156 -20.94 19.27 -3.18
CA LEU A 156 -20.58 18.35 -2.08
C LEU A 156 -20.60 19.02 -0.71
N ARG A 157 -20.21 20.30 -0.63
CA ARG A 157 -20.23 21.05 0.63
C ARG A 157 -21.65 21.26 1.17
N ASP A 158 -22.62 21.43 0.28
CA ASP A 158 -24.00 21.73 0.66
C ASP A 158 -24.66 20.43 1.11
N VAL A 159 -24.49 19.36 0.33
CA VAL A 159 -24.96 18.00 0.65
C VAL A 159 -24.47 17.53 2.02
N ILE A 160 -23.17 17.64 2.31
CA ILE A 160 -22.63 17.20 3.61
C ILE A 160 -23.10 18.11 4.75
N SER A 161 -23.27 19.42 4.51
CA SER A 161 -23.71 20.35 5.55
C SER A 161 -25.19 20.16 5.89
N GLU A 162 -26.04 19.95 4.88
CA GLU A 162 -27.47 19.63 5.03
C GLU A 162 -27.62 18.32 5.82
N LYS A 163 -26.95 17.25 5.40
CA LYS A 163 -27.05 15.94 6.07
C LYS A 163 -26.51 15.93 7.50
N LEU A 164 -25.42 16.66 7.76
CA LEU A 164 -24.92 16.77 9.13
C LEU A 164 -25.91 17.53 10.03
N GLN A 165 -26.59 18.55 9.50
CA GLN A 165 -27.64 19.27 10.23
C GLN A 165 -28.87 18.39 10.48
N ASP A 166 -29.30 17.60 9.50
CA ASP A 166 -30.40 16.64 9.63
C ASP A 166 -30.11 15.59 10.72
N GLU A 167 -28.85 15.14 10.84
CA GLU A 167 -28.39 14.21 11.88
C GLU A 167 -28.09 14.90 13.24
N GLY A 168 -28.28 16.22 13.36
CA GLY A 168 -27.98 16.98 14.58
C GLY A 168 -26.49 17.08 14.91
N LYS A 169 -25.61 16.84 13.93
CA LYS A 169 -24.15 16.90 14.07
C LYS A 169 -23.61 18.27 13.65
N ASN A 170 -22.62 18.75 14.39
CA ASN A 170 -21.91 19.98 14.04
C ASN A 170 -20.94 19.74 12.88
N VAL A 171 -20.92 20.67 11.92
CA VAL A 171 -19.98 20.68 10.80
C VAL A 171 -18.56 20.93 11.34
N SER A 172 -17.82 19.85 11.56
CA SER A 172 -16.47 19.84 12.12
C SER A 172 -15.57 18.89 11.34
N ILE A 173 -14.27 19.13 11.38
CA ILE A 173 -13.29 18.26 10.70
C ILE A 173 -13.41 16.85 11.28
N GLY A 174 -13.55 15.87 10.38
CA GLY A 174 -13.74 14.47 10.74
C GLY A 174 -15.20 14.03 10.87
N ALA A 175 -16.18 14.93 10.76
CA ALA A 175 -17.59 14.55 10.74
C ALA A 175 -17.92 13.73 9.48
N CYS A 176 -18.69 12.63 9.65
CA CYS A 176 -19.01 11.67 8.61
C CYS A 176 -20.52 11.54 8.40
N VAL A 177 -20.92 11.44 7.13
CA VAL A 177 -22.26 11.04 6.67
C VAL A 177 -22.10 9.71 5.91
N TYR A 178 -22.90 8.72 6.27
CA TYR A 178 -22.81 7.38 5.70
C TYR A 178 -23.96 7.14 4.70
N TYR A 179 -23.62 6.66 3.51
CA TYR A 179 -24.55 6.13 2.52
C TYR A 179 -24.31 4.61 2.36
N GLN A 180 -25.18 3.93 1.61
CA GLN A 180 -25.09 2.48 1.41
C GLN A 180 -23.76 2.06 0.73
N ASP A 181 -23.32 2.80 -0.28
CA ASP A 181 -22.13 2.45 -1.10
C ASP A 181 -20.92 3.38 -0.88
N CYS A 182 -21.05 4.41 -0.03
CA CYS A 182 -19.97 5.34 0.26
C CYS A 182 -20.21 6.13 1.55
N ALA A 183 -19.16 6.72 2.13
CA ALA A 183 -19.26 7.71 3.19
C ALA A 183 -18.60 9.02 2.76
N LEU A 184 -19.16 10.14 3.21
CA LEU A 184 -18.61 11.47 3.00
C LEU A 184 -18.07 11.98 4.33
N ARG A 185 -16.80 12.37 4.37
CA ARG A 185 -16.14 12.90 5.56
C ARG A 185 -15.62 14.31 5.34
N VAL A 186 -15.78 15.18 6.34
CA VAL A 186 -15.26 16.54 6.28
C VAL A 186 -13.74 16.53 6.49
N ASP A 187 -12.97 16.77 5.43
CA ASP A 187 -11.49 16.86 5.50
C ASP A 187 -11.04 18.25 5.98
N ASN A 188 -11.69 19.33 5.51
CA ASN A 188 -11.26 20.68 5.85
C ASN A 188 -12.39 21.72 5.81
N VAL A 189 -12.47 22.53 6.86
CA VAL A 189 -13.40 23.65 7.00
C VAL A 189 -12.63 24.96 7.08
N LYS A 190 -13.06 25.99 6.34
CA LYS A 190 -12.54 27.35 6.46
C LYS A 190 -13.69 28.32 6.62
N GLN A 191 -13.63 29.19 7.63
CA GLN A 191 -14.66 30.21 7.89
C GLN A 191 -16.08 29.61 7.96
N GLY A 192 -16.23 28.43 8.58
CA GLY A 192 -17.52 27.73 8.68
C GLY A 192 -17.99 27.02 7.40
N VAL A 193 -17.24 27.12 6.29
CA VAL A 193 -17.59 26.47 5.02
C VAL A 193 -16.70 25.25 4.77
N VAL A 194 -17.32 24.12 4.41
CA VAL A 194 -16.59 22.91 4.03
C VAL A 194 -15.88 23.15 2.69
N THR A 195 -14.54 23.10 2.73
CA THR A 195 -13.69 23.33 1.54
C THR A 195 -13.23 22.04 0.89
N ARG A 196 -13.11 20.96 1.68
CA ARG A 196 -12.69 19.64 1.22
C ARG A 196 -13.57 18.58 1.86
N VAL A 197 -13.97 17.63 1.02
CA VAL A 197 -14.78 16.47 1.41
C VAL A 197 -14.02 15.25 0.94
N GLU A 198 -13.78 14.33 1.86
CA GLU A 198 -13.23 13.02 1.60
C GLU A 198 -14.38 12.07 1.25
N VAL A 199 -14.30 11.47 0.07
CA VAL A 199 -15.23 10.42 -0.38
C VAL A 199 -14.58 9.09 -0.07
N ILE A 200 -15.23 8.32 0.79
CA ILE A 200 -14.80 7.03 1.30
C ILE A 200 -15.66 5.98 0.59
N LYS A 201 -15.10 5.22 -0.35
CA LYS A 201 -15.85 4.14 -1.00
C LYS A 201 -15.95 2.95 -0.05
N ASN A 202 -17.16 2.45 0.18
CA ASN A 202 -17.37 1.18 0.86
C ASN A 202 -17.32 0.10 -0.22
N LEU A 203 -16.36 -0.83 -0.15
CA LEU A 203 -16.22 -1.95 -1.09
C LEU A 203 -17.12 -3.12 -0.70
#